data_AF-A0A970KW95-F1
#
_entry.id   AF-A0A970KW95-F1
#
_cell.length_a   1.000
_cell.length_b   1.000
_cell.length_c   1.000
_cell.angle_alpha   90.00
_cell.angle_beta   90.00
_cell.angle_gamma   90.00
#
_symmetry.space_group_name_H-M   'P 1'
#
loop_
_entity.id
_entity.type
_entity.pdbx_description
1 polymer ?
#
loop_
_entity_poly.entity_id
_entity_poly.type
_entity_poly.pdbx_seq_one_letter_code
_entity_poly.pdbx_strand_id
1 'polypeptide(L)'
;MRRKTIAIFLVFLCLSAFVLPVAAETRTYTVRNGDTVYLIAKRFGLTTQQLIAMNGLEAPYEIYPGQVLVLGMEEGPEAQSASPEKGGGLFGLNWGDVTQSYGWLALFAILKLLGVM
;
A
#
# COMPACT_ATOMS: atom_id res chain seq x y z
N MET A 1 5.58 28.99 34.57
CA MET A 1 4.73 28.71 33.40
C MET A 1 5.49 28.55 32.06
N ARG A 2 6.83 28.67 31.97
CA ARG A 2 7.59 28.58 30.71
C ARG A 2 8.29 27.23 30.43
N ARG A 3 8.12 26.25 31.32
CA ARG A 3 8.80 24.94 31.24
C ARG A 3 7.96 23.85 30.55
N LYS A 4 6.64 24.01 30.52
CA LYS A 4 5.70 23.03 29.90
C LYS A 4 5.59 23.22 28.38
N THR A 5 5.78 24.44 27.88
CA THR A 5 5.70 24.77 26.44
C THR A 5 6.87 24.19 25.64
N ILE A 6 8.06 24.05 26.25
CA ILE A 6 9.26 23.49 25.62
C ILE A 6 9.11 21.97 25.42
N ALA A 7 8.50 21.27 26.38
CA ALA A 7 8.25 19.83 26.28
C ALA A 7 7.22 19.48 25.18
N ILE A 8 6.20 20.34 24.99
CA ILE A 8 5.19 20.17 23.94
C ILE A 8 5.80 20.35 22.54
N PHE A 9 6.71 21.31 22.37
CA PHE A 9 7.41 21.53 21.10
C PHE A 9 8.35 20.38 20.71
N LEU A 10 8.99 19.71 21.67
CA LEU A 10 9.88 18.58 21.41
C LEU A 10 9.14 17.29 21.05
N VAL A 11 7.94 17.09 21.61
CA VAL A 11 7.06 15.97 21.22
C VAL A 11 6.48 16.20 19.81
N PHE A 12 6.18 17.44 19.45
CA PHE A 12 5.71 17.81 18.10
C PHE A 12 6.82 17.75 17.03
N LEU A 13 8.07 18.05 17.41
CA LEU A 13 9.25 17.93 16.54
C LEU A 13 9.65 16.46 16.28
N CYS A 14 9.27 15.53 17.17
CA CYS A 14 9.60 14.11 17.03
C CYS A 14 8.59 13.33 16.18
N LEU A 15 7.34 13.81 16.09
CA LEU A 15 6.28 13.15 15.32
C LEU A 15 6.40 13.38 13.79
N SER A 16 7.23 14.33 13.35
CA SER A 16 7.36 14.72 11.93
C SER A 16 8.43 13.97 11.14
N ALA A 17 9.20 13.09 11.79
CA ALA A 17 10.42 12.52 11.21
C ALA A 17 10.40 10.99 11.04
N PHE A 18 9.23 10.34 11.02
CA PHE A 18 9.15 8.91 10.71
C PHE A 18 8.13 8.61 9.60
N VAL A 19 8.27 9.31 8.48
CA VAL A 19 7.81 8.78 7.20
C VAL A 19 9.07 8.28 6.52
N LEU A 20 9.37 6.99 6.70
CA LEU A 20 10.40 6.35 5.89
C LEU A 20 9.94 6.46 4.42
N PRO A 21 10.81 6.87 3.48
CA PRO A 21 10.50 6.71 2.08
C PRO A 21 10.39 5.22 1.83
N VAL A 22 9.17 4.71 1.65
CA VAL A 22 8.97 3.37 1.13
C VAL A 22 9.56 3.39 -0.28
N ALA A 23 10.75 2.79 -0.41
CA ALA A 23 11.37 2.61 -1.71
C ALA A 23 10.50 1.62 -2.46
N ALA A 24 9.63 2.13 -3.30
CA ALA A 24 8.77 1.32 -4.14
C ALA A 24 9.67 0.64 -5.18
N GLU A 25 9.85 -0.67 -5.06
CA GLU A 25 10.74 -1.44 -5.91
C GLU A 25 10.01 -1.72 -7.23
N THR A 26 10.56 -1.22 -8.34
CA THR A 26 9.99 -1.51 -9.65
C THR A 26 10.48 -2.88 -10.10
N ARG A 27 9.55 -3.83 -10.24
CA ARG A 27 9.85 -5.17 -10.73
C ARG A 27 9.93 -5.15 -12.25
N THR A 28 11.07 -5.58 -12.78
CA THR A 28 11.33 -5.62 -14.23
C THR A 28 11.75 -7.01 -14.71
N TYR A 29 11.58 -7.27 -15.99
CA TYR A 29 11.96 -8.52 -16.64
C TYR A 29 12.58 -8.28 -18.01
N THR A 30 13.75 -8.86 -18.24
CA THR A 30 14.40 -8.86 -19.55
C THR A 30 13.89 -10.01 -20.40
N VAL A 31 13.25 -9.67 -21.52
CA VAL A 31 12.69 -10.60 -22.50
C VAL A 31 13.78 -11.51 -23.05
N ARG A 32 13.49 -12.81 -23.14
CA ARG A 32 14.40 -13.82 -23.70
C ARG A 32 13.89 -14.33 -25.05
N ASN A 33 14.77 -14.98 -25.81
CA ASN A 33 14.37 -15.62 -27.07
C ASN A 33 13.25 -16.63 -26.84
N GLY A 34 12.16 -16.49 -27.60
CA GLY A 34 10.96 -17.33 -27.51
C GLY A 34 9.92 -16.87 -26.48
N ASP A 35 10.18 -15.78 -25.73
CA ASP A 35 9.16 -15.21 -24.86
C ASP A 35 8.08 -14.48 -25.68
N THR A 36 6.84 -14.53 -25.19
CA THR A 36 5.73 -13.74 -25.71
C THR A 36 5.09 -12.96 -24.56
N VAL A 37 4.41 -11.85 -24.88
CA VAL A 37 3.70 -11.03 -23.89
C VAL A 37 2.75 -11.89 -23.04
N TYR A 38 2.06 -12.85 -23.68
CA TYR A 38 1.17 -13.79 -23.00
C TYR A 38 1.91 -14.71 -22.01
N LEU A 39 3.03 -15.32 -22.42
CA LEU A 39 3.78 -16.24 -21.56
C LEU A 39 4.43 -15.53 -20.38
N ILE A 40 4.94 -14.31 -20.60
CA ILE A 40 5.50 -13.46 -19.54
C ILE A 40 4.39 -13.09 -18.57
N ALA A 41 3.28 -12.54 -19.06
CA ALA A 41 2.16 -12.13 -18.21
C ALA A 41 1.66 -13.31 -17.35
N LYS A 42 1.42 -14.47 -17.97
CA LYS A 42 1.00 -15.69 -17.27
C LYS A 42 2.01 -16.15 -16.22
N ARG A 43 3.31 -16.08 -16.51
CA ARG A 43 4.37 -16.47 -15.56
C ARG A 43 4.36 -15.60 -14.31
N PHE A 44 4.05 -14.32 -14.45
CA PHE A 44 4.05 -13.35 -13.35
C PHE A 44 2.66 -13.07 -12.78
N GLY A 45 1.64 -13.85 -13.17
CA GLY A 45 0.26 -13.67 -12.68
C GLY A 45 -0.43 -12.39 -13.17
N LEU A 46 0.11 -11.76 -14.22
CA LEU A 46 -0.45 -10.56 -14.84
C LEU A 46 -1.36 -10.94 -15.99
N THR A 47 -2.28 -10.05 -16.33
CA THR A 47 -3.00 -10.12 -17.61
C THR A 47 -2.14 -9.51 -18.73
N THR A 48 -2.31 -10.02 -19.95
CA THR A 48 -1.64 -9.45 -21.13
C THR A 48 -1.92 -7.96 -21.28
N GLN A 49 -3.16 -7.53 -21.02
CA GLN A 49 -3.57 -6.13 -21.13
C GLN A 49 -2.87 -5.24 -20.09
N GLN A 50 -2.72 -5.71 -18.85
CA GLN A 50 -1.96 -4.98 -17.83
C GLN A 50 -0.51 -4.81 -18.26
N LEU A 51 0.13 -5.89 -18.76
CA LEU A 51 1.52 -5.84 -19.19
C LEU A 51 1.71 -4.90 -20.39
N ILE A 52 0.79 -4.93 -21.35
CA ILE A 52 0.75 -4.02 -22.50
C ILE A 52 0.61 -2.57 -22.04
N ALA A 53 -0.37 -2.27 -21.19
CA ALA A 53 -0.65 -0.92 -20.74
C ALA A 53 0.52 -0.33 -19.93
N MET A 54 1.13 -1.13 -19.04
CA MET A 54 2.28 -0.70 -18.24
C MET A 54 3.52 -0.37 -19.08
N ASN A 55 3.70 -1.07 -20.21
CA ASN A 55 4.86 -0.90 -21.07
C ASN A 55 4.58 -0.10 -22.35
N GLY A 56 3.35 0.40 -22.49
CA GLY A 56 2.91 1.15 -23.68
C GLY A 56 3.08 0.37 -24.99
N LEU A 57 2.87 -0.96 -24.96
CA LEU A 57 3.04 -1.78 -26.17
C LEU A 57 1.90 -1.49 -27.16
N GLU A 58 2.23 -1.14 -28.38
CA GLU A 58 1.26 -0.94 -29.45
C GLU A 58 1.07 -2.21 -30.28
N ALA A 59 -0.09 -2.37 -30.93
CA ALA A 59 -0.32 -3.46 -31.87
C ALA A 59 0.78 -3.42 -32.96
N PRO A 60 1.45 -4.54 -33.28
CA PRO A 60 1.08 -5.94 -33.06
C PRO A 60 1.49 -6.57 -31.71
N TYR A 61 1.89 -5.77 -30.71
CA TYR A 61 2.34 -6.19 -29.37
C TYR A 61 3.60 -7.09 -29.41
N GLU A 62 4.51 -6.78 -30.35
CA GLU A 62 5.79 -7.45 -30.47
C GLU A 62 6.73 -7.06 -29.33
N ILE A 63 7.52 -8.04 -28.89
CA ILE A 63 8.58 -7.87 -27.91
C ILE A 63 9.85 -8.51 -28.43
N TYR A 64 10.99 -7.91 -28.15
CA TYR A 64 12.28 -8.37 -28.65
C TYR A 64 13.17 -8.90 -27.52
N PRO A 65 13.97 -9.95 -27.75
CA PRO A 65 14.96 -10.40 -26.78
C PRO A 65 15.89 -9.25 -26.34
N GLY A 66 16.09 -9.10 -25.04
CA GLY A 66 16.85 -8.00 -24.44
C GLY A 66 16.02 -6.78 -24.04
N GLN A 67 14.74 -6.70 -24.46
CA GLN A 67 13.83 -5.64 -24.02
C GLN A 67 13.53 -5.79 -22.53
N VAL A 68 13.55 -4.68 -21.79
CA VAL A 68 13.18 -4.65 -20.37
C VAL A 68 11.71 -4.28 -20.26
N LEU A 69 10.91 -5.16 -19.68
CA LEU A 69 9.50 -4.95 -19.39
C LEU A 69 9.29 -4.68 -17.90
N VAL A 70 8.49 -3.67 -17.60
CA VAL A 70 7.98 -3.37 -16.27
C VAL A 70 6.84 -4.33 -15.96
N LEU A 71 6.98 -5.10 -14.88
CA LEU A 71 5.96 -6.06 -14.41
C LEU A 71 5.04 -5.46 -13.36
N GLY A 72 5.48 -4.40 -12.69
CA GLY A 72 4.71 -3.72 -11.65
C GLY A 72 5.63 -3.00 -10.67
N MET A 73 5.02 -2.25 -9.78
CA MET A 73 5.69 -1.64 -8.64
C MET A 73 5.32 -2.50 -7.42
N GLU A 74 6.30 -3.21 -6.85
CA GLU A 74 6.10 -3.81 -5.54
C GLU A 74 6.26 -2.67 -4.53
N GLU A 75 5.12 -2.15 -4.08
CA GLU A 75 5.10 -1.43 -2.81
C GLU A 75 5.62 -2.41 -1.76
N GLY A 76 6.65 -2.00 -1.01
CA GLY A 76 7.35 -2.85 -0.05
C GLY A 76 6.39 -3.58 0.90
N PRO A 77 6.87 -4.60 1.63
CA PRO A 77 6.02 -5.57 2.32
C PRO A 77 5.17 -4.94 3.43
N GLU A 78 4.06 -4.32 3.07
CA GLU A 78 3.07 -3.81 4.02
C GLU A 78 1.65 -3.66 3.45
N ALA A 79 1.35 -4.13 2.23
CA ALA A 79 -0.01 -3.97 1.67
C ALA A 79 -0.56 -5.15 0.84
N GLN A 80 -0.07 -6.39 1.00
CA GLN A 80 -0.68 -7.56 0.33
C GLN A 80 -0.84 -8.81 1.22
N SER A 81 -0.99 -8.60 2.53
CA SER A 81 -1.49 -9.63 3.48
C SER A 81 -2.75 -9.15 4.20
N ALA A 82 -3.72 -8.63 3.45
CA ALA A 82 -5.09 -8.48 3.90
C ALA A 82 -6.03 -8.76 2.72
N SER A 83 -6.17 -10.05 2.41
CA SER A 83 -7.38 -10.53 1.72
C SER A 83 -8.60 -10.05 2.53
N PRO A 84 -9.58 -9.35 1.94
CA PRO A 84 -10.81 -9.04 2.66
C PRO A 84 -11.69 -10.29 2.64
N GLU A 85 -11.29 -11.32 3.40
CA GLU A 85 -12.13 -12.48 3.62
C GLU A 85 -13.13 -12.16 4.73
N LYS A 86 -14.27 -11.62 4.28
CA LYS A 86 -15.61 -11.94 4.79
C LYS A 86 -15.79 -11.83 6.33
N GLY A 87 -16.31 -10.68 6.74
CA GLY A 87 -16.60 -10.29 8.11
C GLY A 87 -17.21 -11.38 9.01
N GLY A 88 -16.50 -11.67 10.09
CA GLY A 88 -17.05 -12.20 11.33
C GLY A 88 -17.19 -11.06 12.34
N GLY A 89 -18.36 -10.43 12.38
CA GLY A 89 -18.70 -9.46 13.42
C GLY A 89 -18.97 -10.19 14.74
N LEU A 90 -18.30 -9.79 15.82
CA LEU A 90 -18.76 -10.10 17.16
C LEU A 90 -19.94 -9.15 17.43
N PHE A 91 -21.12 -9.70 17.74
CA PHE A 91 -22.36 -8.96 18.02
C PHE A 91 -23.05 -8.30 16.81
N GLY A 92 -22.83 -8.78 15.58
CA GLY A 92 -23.60 -8.34 14.41
C GLY A 92 -23.32 -6.91 13.93
N LEU A 93 -22.21 -6.30 14.39
CA LEU A 93 -21.74 -5.00 13.91
C LEU A 93 -20.57 -5.18 12.94
N ASN A 94 -20.59 -4.45 11.83
CA ASN A 94 -19.53 -4.42 10.83
C ASN A 94 -18.45 -3.42 11.26
N TRP A 95 -17.19 -3.84 11.29
CA TRP A 95 -16.05 -3.01 11.71
C TRP A 95 -15.83 -1.78 10.81
N GLY A 96 -16.34 -1.79 9.58
CA GLY A 96 -16.35 -0.64 8.68
C GLY A 96 -17.19 0.54 9.20
N ASP A 97 -18.28 0.27 9.93
CA ASP A 97 -19.18 1.32 10.43
C ASP A 97 -18.63 2.02 11.68
N VAL A 98 -17.86 1.30 12.51
CA VAL A 98 -17.25 1.83 13.74
C VAL A 98 -16.17 2.86 13.43
N THR A 99 -15.43 2.67 12.33
CA THR A 99 -14.29 3.53 11.97
C THR A 99 -14.71 4.82 11.28
N GLN A 100 -15.82 4.84 10.54
CA GLN A 100 -16.34 6.07 9.93
C GLN A 100 -17.13 6.96 10.91
N SER A 101 -17.74 6.40 11.96
CA SER A 101 -18.67 7.19 12.79
C SER A 101 -18.06 7.77 14.07
N TYR A 102 -16.96 7.23 14.60
CA TYR A 102 -16.44 7.65 15.92
C TYR A 102 -14.91 7.78 16.03
N GLY A 103 -14.19 7.98 14.92
CA GLY A 103 -12.71 7.95 14.88
C GLY A 103 -11.99 8.86 15.88
N TRP A 104 -12.52 10.05 16.19
CA TRP A 104 -11.94 10.92 17.23
C TRP A 104 -12.70 10.90 18.55
N LEU A 105 -14.00 10.57 18.55
CA LEU A 105 -14.79 10.52 19.78
C LEU A 105 -14.44 9.30 20.64
N ALA A 106 -14.05 8.17 20.04
CA ALA A 106 -13.62 6.99 20.77
C ALA A 106 -12.33 7.24 21.58
N LEU A 107 -11.37 7.97 20.99
CA LEU A 107 -10.14 8.37 21.69
C LEU A 107 -10.45 9.33 22.84
N PHE A 108 -11.33 10.31 22.63
CA PHE A 108 -11.80 11.23 23.68
C PHE A 108 -12.55 10.51 24.81
N ALA A 109 -13.35 9.49 24.49
CA ALA A 109 -14.05 8.69 25.49
C ALA A 109 -13.08 7.86 26.34
N ILE A 110 -12.05 7.25 25.73
CA ILE A 110 -11.01 6.49 26.43
C ILE A 110 -10.17 7.42 27.32
N LEU A 111 -9.83 8.61 26.84
CA LEU A 111 -9.12 9.64 27.61
C LEU A 111 -9.91 10.11 28.84
N LYS A 112 -11.24 10.28 28.69
CA LYS A 112 -12.13 10.67 29.80
C LYS A 112 -12.30 9.55 30.83
N LEU A 113 -12.27 8.29 30.39
CA LEU A 113 -12.37 7.11 31.26
C LEU A 113 -11.10 6.90 32.11
N LEU A 114 -9.93 7.28 31.57
CA LEU A 114 -8.62 7.17 32.23
C LEU A 114 -8.29 8.37 33.14
N GLY A 115 -9.17 9.36 33.25
CA GLY A 115 -9.01 10.48 34.18
C GLY A 115 -7.88 11.45 33.85
N VAL A 116 -7.43 11.51 32.59
CA VAL A 116 -6.31 12.37 32.15
C VAL A 116 -6.81 13.74 31.61
N MET A 117 -7.94 14.24 32.10
CA MET A 117 -8.43 15.59 31.82
C MET A 117 -8.89 16.30 33.08
#